data_AF-E1RHA9-F1
#
_entry.id   AF-E1RHA9-F1
#
_cell.length_a   1.000
_cell.length_b   1.000
_cell.length_c   1.000
_cell.angle_alpha   90.00
_cell.angle_beta   90.00
_cell.angle_gamma   90.00
#
_symmetry.space_group_name_H-M   'P 1'
#
loop_
_entity.id
_entity.type
_entity.pdbx_description
1 polymer ?
#
loop_
_entity_poly.entity_id
_entity_poly.type
_entity_poly.pdbx_seq_one_letter_code
_entity_poly.pdbx_strand_id
1 'polypeptide(L)'
;MLKKMLSLSLLITVFLFCFTAGCSVLGGGDTVDIDQMELLMKDAESRVSSIDWNSESPGNIRAQLSAAELQFSTVFDTLSEANPDNEDDTRRIYALRTMSCTYLELVTSMRELANVVEHRDNADYYAAYYEEENWLNEMKASDAALASARNKLHSAQTRINGVNMNLVPLFMQADIIELKVEIEQMNILMTNLAEEYAKVLS
;
A
#
# COMPACT_ATOMS: atom_id res chain seq x y z
N MET A 1 -37.55 3.04 22.13
CA MET A 1 -37.14 3.89 20.99
C MET A 1 -36.50 5.15 21.55
N LEU A 2 -35.45 5.67 20.89
CA LEU A 2 -34.54 6.76 21.31
C LEU A 2 -33.54 6.43 22.44
N LYS A 3 -32.46 5.70 22.12
CA LYS A 3 -31.19 5.79 22.87
C LYS A 3 -29.93 5.31 22.11
N LYS A 4 -29.94 5.32 20.77
CA LYS A 4 -28.81 4.85 19.93
C LYS A 4 -28.30 5.82 18.86
N MET A 5 -28.65 7.11 18.92
CA MET A 5 -28.20 8.10 17.91
C MET A 5 -27.16 9.12 18.42
N LEU A 6 -26.65 8.97 19.64
CA LEU A 6 -25.69 9.94 20.22
C LEU A 6 -24.22 9.52 20.13
N SER A 7 -23.89 8.35 19.56
CA SER A 7 -22.50 7.88 19.43
C SER A 7 -21.90 8.03 18.03
N LEU A 8 -22.69 8.47 17.03
CA LEU A 8 -22.21 8.61 15.65
C LEU A 8 -21.75 10.04 15.34
N SER A 9 -22.34 11.05 15.99
CA SER A 9 -21.96 12.46 15.78
C SER A 9 -20.65 12.84 16.48
N LEU A 10 -20.26 12.13 17.54
CA LEU A 10 -19.03 12.41 18.28
C LEU A 10 -17.78 11.85 17.58
N LEU A 11 -17.93 10.79 16.76
CA LEU A 11 -16.81 10.19 16.02
C LEU A 11 -16.39 11.05 14.80
N ILE A 12 -17.34 11.81 14.24
CA ILE A 12 -17.09 12.69 13.09
C ILE A 12 -16.43 14.01 13.51
N THR A 13 -16.54 14.43 14.78
CA THR A 13 -15.97 15.70 15.25
C THR A 13 -14.47 15.64 15.54
N VAL A 14 -13.89 14.45 15.73
CA VAL A 14 -12.43 14.30 15.96
C VAL A 14 -11.64 14.24 14.65
N PHE A 15 -12.30 13.94 13.51
CA PHE A 15 -11.64 13.91 12.19
C PHE A 15 -11.59 15.26 11.47
N LEU A 16 -12.17 16.32 12.06
CA LEU A 16 -12.38 17.63 11.41
C LEU A 16 -11.52 18.75 12.00
N PHE A 17 -10.34 18.42 12.55
CA PHE A 17 -9.35 19.40 13.03
C PHE A 17 -8.15 19.63 12.09
N CYS A 18 -8.08 18.97 10.93
CA CYS A 18 -6.94 19.13 10.00
C CYS A 18 -7.15 20.16 8.87
N PHE A 19 -8.31 20.80 8.77
CA PHE A 19 -8.58 21.77 7.69
C PHE A 19 -9.27 23.02 8.24
N THR A 20 -8.51 23.95 8.80
CA THR A 20 -8.76 25.40 8.70
C THR A 20 -7.62 26.19 9.36
N ALA A 21 -6.54 26.38 8.61
CA ALA A 21 -5.72 27.59 8.68
C ALA A 21 -5.33 27.97 7.26
N GLY A 22 -6.35 28.36 6.48
CA GLY A 22 -6.14 29.02 5.19
C GLY A 22 -5.93 30.51 5.40
N CYS A 23 -4.98 31.03 4.62
CA CYS A 23 -4.78 32.43 4.22
C CYS A 23 -3.99 33.36 5.15
N SER A 24 -2.69 33.49 4.83
CA SER A 24 -2.09 34.82 4.67
C SER A 24 -1.05 34.84 3.54
N VAL A 25 -1.37 35.62 2.50
CA VAL A 25 -0.47 36.52 1.75
C VAL A 25 0.58 35.91 0.80
N LEU A 26 0.29 36.06 -0.50
CA LEU A 26 1.16 36.46 -1.61
C LEU A 26 2.67 36.59 -1.31
N GLY A 27 3.49 35.74 -1.94
CA GLY A 27 4.90 36.01 -2.20
C GLY A 27 5.89 35.28 -1.29
N GLY A 28 6.10 34.00 -1.54
CA GLY A 28 7.18 33.19 -0.99
C GLY A 28 7.03 31.78 -1.55
N GLY A 29 8.08 31.17 -2.09
CA GLY A 29 8.01 29.76 -2.47
C GLY A 29 7.73 28.96 -1.21
N ASP A 30 6.60 28.26 -1.16
CA ASP A 30 6.32 27.32 -0.07
C ASP A 30 7.38 26.21 -0.15
N THR A 31 8.41 26.34 0.68
CA THR A 31 9.45 25.33 0.85
C THR A 31 8.78 24.09 1.42
N VAL A 32 8.79 22.99 0.67
CA VAL A 32 8.20 21.72 1.12
C VAL A 32 9.00 21.18 2.30
N ASP A 33 8.31 20.84 3.38
CA ASP A 33 8.92 20.17 4.54
C ASP A 33 9.17 18.70 4.22
N ILE A 34 10.39 18.39 3.74
CA ILE A 34 10.81 17.04 3.37
C ILE A 34 10.83 16.11 4.60
N ASP A 35 11.16 16.61 5.78
CA ASP A 35 11.18 15.83 7.02
C ASP A 35 9.76 15.36 7.38
N GLN A 36 8.76 16.24 7.20
CA GLN A 36 7.36 15.87 7.38
C GLN A 36 6.93 14.78 6.38
N MET A 37 7.39 14.84 5.13
CA MET A 37 7.10 13.81 4.12
C MET A 37 7.75 12.47 4.46
N GLU A 38 8.97 12.47 4.99
CA GLU A 38 9.64 11.27 5.50
C GLU A 38 8.85 10.62 6.66
N LEU A 39 8.39 11.43 7.62
CA LEU A 39 7.57 10.94 8.73
C LEU A 39 6.24 10.35 8.25
N LEU A 40 5.58 11.00 7.28
CA LEU A 40 4.34 10.51 6.70
C LEU A 40 4.55 9.20 5.95
N MET A 41 5.67 9.05 5.22
CA MET A 41 6.03 7.82 4.55
C MET A 41 6.27 6.68 5.54
N LYS A 42 7.01 6.94 6.63
CA LYS A 42 7.25 5.95 7.70
C LYS A 42 5.98 5.52 8.43
N ASP A 43 5.02 6.42 8.66
CA ASP A 43 3.71 6.04 9.23
C ASP A 43 2.95 5.11 8.27
N ALA A 44 2.98 5.40 6.96
CA ALA A 44 2.35 4.56 5.95
C ALA A 44 2.99 3.17 5.86
N GLU A 45 4.32 3.09 5.88
CA GLU A 45 5.09 1.84 5.93
C GLU A 45 4.75 1.03 7.20
N SER A 46 4.68 1.70 8.35
CA SER A 46 4.32 1.05 9.62
C SER A 46 2.92 0.44 9.54
N ARG A 47 1.95 1.11 8.91
CA ARG A 47 0.61 0.54 8.68
C ARG A 47 0.68 -0.71 7.83
N VAL A 48 1.38 -0.66 6.69
CA VAL A 48 1.52 -1.81 5.79
C VAL A 48 2.18 -3.00 6.49
N SER A 49 3.29 -2.77 7.19
CA SER A 49 4.03 -3.82 7.91
C SER A 49 3.28 -4.39 9.12
N SER A 50 2.34 -3.63 9.71
CA SER A 50 1.54 -4.07 10.85
C SER A 50 0.36 -4.99 10.51
N ILE A 51 0.07 -5.17 9.21
CA ILE A 51 -1.02 -6.04 8.76
C ILE A 51 -0.72 -7.48 9.14
N ASP A 52 -1.57 -8.07 10.00
CA ASP A 52 -1.52 -9.50 10.28
C ASP A 52 -2.41 -10.27 9.30
N TRP A 53 -1.79 -10.71 8.20
CA TRP A 53 -2.41 -11.48 7.13
C TRP A 53 -3.06 -12.80 7.58
N ASN A 54 -2.74 -13.32 8.78
CA ASN A 54 -3.27 -14.59 9.27
C ASN A 54 -4.47 -14.41 10.21
N SER A 55 -4.66 -13.24 10.80
CA SER A 55 -5.67 -13.02 11.83
C SER A 55 -6.67 -11.90 11.49
N GLU A 56 -6.32 -10.99 10.59
CA GLU A 56 -7.21 -9.92 10.17
C GLU A 56 -8.19 -10.35 9.08
N SER A 57 -9.39 -9.78 9.11
CA SER A 57 -10.35 -9.97 8.03
C SER A 57 -9.89 -9.24 6.75
N PRO A 58 -10.20 -9.75 5.55
CA PRO A 58 -9.87 -9.07 4.29
C PRO A 58 -10.41 -7.64 4.20
N GLY A 59 -11.54 -7.34 4.87
CA GLY A 59 -12.09 -5.99 4.97
C GLY A 59 -11.18 -5.03 5.76
N ASN A 60 -10.64 -5.48 6.89
CA ASN A 60 -9.73 -4.68 7.71
C ASN A 60 -8.39 -4.45 7.00
N ILE A 61 -7.84 -5.51 6.39
CA ILE A 61 -6.61 -5.44 5.57
C ILE A 61 -6.77 -4.37 4.48
N ARG A 62 -7.86 -4.42 3.72
CA ARG A 62 -8.14 -3.42 2.66
C ARG A 62 -8.26 -2.01 3.23
N ALA A 63 -8.88 -1.82 4.40
CA ALA A 63 -8.98 -0.50 5.04
C ALA A 63 -7.61 0.05 5.46
N GLN A 64 -6.73 -0.78 6.03
CA GLN A 64 -5.36 -0.38 6.38
C GLN A 64 -4.54 0.00 5.13
N LEU A 65 -4.64 -0.83 4.09
CA LEU A 65 -3.97 -0.58 2.81
C LEU A 65 -4.45 0.72 2.15
N SER A 66 -5.76 1.00 2.15
CA SER A 66 -6.28 2.27 1.62
C SER A 66 -5.87 3.49 2.44
N ALA A 67 -5.71 3.36 3.76
CA ALA A 67 -5.17 4.44 4.58
C ALA A 67 -3.70 4.73 4.24
N ALA A 68 -2.89 3.68 4.08
CA ALA A 68 -1.49 3.82 3.66
C ALA A 68 -1.37 4.39 2.23
N GLU A 69 -2.23 3.94 1.30
CA GLU A 69 -2.31 4.45 -0.08
C GLU A 69 -2.49 5.98 -0.11
N LEU A 70 -3.41 6.50 0.72
CA LEU A 70 -3.66 7.94 0.82
C LEU A 70 -2.41 8.70 1.27
N GLN A 71 -1.68 8.16 2.24
CA GLN A 71 -0.45 8.79 2.76
C GLN A 71 0.67 8.75 1.71
N PHE A 72 0.88 7.61 1.04
CA PHE A 72 1.85 7.52 -0.05
C PHE A 72 1.50 8.45 -1.23
N SER A 73 0.22 8.58 -1.60
CA SER A 73 -0.23 9.53 -2.62
C SER A 73 0.06 10.96 -2.20
N THR A 74 -0.25 11.31 -0.95
CA THR A 74 0.02 12.66 -0.42
C THR A 74 1.51 13.00 -0.48
N VAL A 75 2.39 12.07 -0.10
CA VAL A 75 3.84 12.24 -0.21
C VAL A 75 4.24 12.41 -1.68
N PHE A 76 3.77 11.52 -2.57
CA PHE A 76 4.11 11.57 -3.99
C PHE A 76 3.69 12.89 -4.65
N ASP A 77 2.45 13.33 -4.43
CA ASP A 77 1.88 14.52 -5.04
C ASP A 77 2.59 15.78 -4.52
N THR A 78 2.74 15.92 -3.19
CA THR A 78 3.41 17.07 -2.56
C THR A 78 4.84 17.21 -3.06
N LEU A 79 5.60 16.11 -3.09
CA LEU A 79 6.99 16.13 -3.55
C LEU A 79 7.12 16.30 -5.07
N SER A 80 6.08 15.95 -5.84
CA SER A 80 6.08 16.15 -7.30
C SER A 80 5.92 17.60 -7.71
N GLU A 81 5.32 18.42 -6.84
CA GLU A 81 5.14 19.86 -7.04
C GLU A 81 6.22 20.69 -6.34
N ALA A 82 7.05 20.06 -5.51
CA ALA A 82 8.12 20.71 -4.76
C ALA A 82 9.21 21.30 -5.66
N ASN A 83 9.66 22.51 -5.32
CA ASN A 83 10.85 23.12 -5.90
C ASN A 83 12.00 23.05 -4.87
N PRO A 84 13.04 22.21 -5.09
CA PRO A 84 14.12 22.03 -4.11
C PRO A 84 14.97 23.29 -3.95
N ASP A 85 15.36 23.60 -2.72
CA ASP A 85 16.22 24.74 -2.42
C ASP A 85 17.70 24.46 -2.67
N ASN A 86 18.10 23.18 -2.65
CA ASN A 86 19.48 22.76 -2.84
C ASN A 86 19.59 21.34 -3.44
N GLU A 87 20.82 20.90 -3.69
CA GLU A 87 21.10 19.58 -4.28
C GLU A 87 20.72 18.42 -3.34
N ASP A 88 20.88 18.58 -2.02
CA ASP A 88 20.52 17.55 -1.06
C ASP A 88 19.00 17.32 -1.05
N ASP A 89 18.22 18.40 -1.00
CA ASP A 89 16.76 18.36 -1.12
C ASP A 89 16.33 17.73 -2.44
N THR A 90 16.99 18.07 -3.55
CA THR A 90 16.71 17.47 -4.86
C THR A 90 16.85 15.95 -4.82
N ARG A 91 17.91 15.44 -4.18
CA ARG A 91 18.19 14.00 -4.06
C ARG A 91 17.23 13.30 -3.09
N ARG A 92 16.89 13.94 -1.96
CA ARG A 92 15.89 13.43 -1.00
C ARG A 92 14.50 13.33 -1.64
N ILE A 93 14.06 14.39 -2.32
CA ILE A 93 12.81 14.43 -3.08
C ILE A 93 12.79 13.32 -4.13
N TYR A 94 13.88 13.12 -4.88
CA TYR A 94 13.98 12.03 -5.83
C TYR A 94 13.77 10.65 -5.18
N ALA A 95 14.45 10.40 -4.06
CA ALA A 95 14.38 9.12 -3.36
C ALA A 95 12.95 8.86 -2.83
N LEU A 96 12.38 9.82 -2.10
CA LEU A 96 11.05 9.72 -1.50
C LEU A 96 9.95 9.57 -2.55
N ARG A 97 9.98 10.34 -3.64
CA ARG A 97 9.01 10.18 -4.74
C ARG A 97 9.09 8.81 -5.36
N THR A 98 10.30 8.26 -5.51
CA THR A 98 10.47 6.94 -6.10
C THR A 98 9.91 5.87 -5.16
N MET A 99 10.24 5.95 -3.86
CA MET A 99 9.73 5.02 -2.85
C MET A 99 8.21 5.11 -2.71
N SER A 100 7.63 6.30 -2.53
CA SER A 100 6.18 6.46 -2.39
C SER A 100 5.42 5.97 -3.63
N CYS A 101 5.95 6.22 -4.83
CA CYS A 101 5.37 5.69 -6.07
C CYS A 101 5.46 4.15 -6.16
N THR A 102 6.59 3.56 -5.75
CA THR A 102 6.71 2.10 -5.64
C THR A 102 5.72 1.52 -4.64
N TYR A 103 5.55 2.17 -3.48
CA TYR A 103 4.60 1.72 -2.47
C TYR A 103 3.15 1.81 -2.95
N LEU A 104 2.77 2.80 -3.75
CA LEU A 104 1.42 2.85 -4.35
C LEU A 104 1.15 1.60 -5.22
N GLU A 105 2.12 1.19 -6.03
CA GLU A 105 2.02 -0.03 -6.85
C GLU A 105 2.00 -1.30 -5.97
N LEU A 106 2.83 -1.35 -4.94
CA LEU A 106 2.87 -2.46 -3.97
C LEU A 106 1.55 -2.59 -3.20
N VAL A 107 1.02 -1.50 -2.66
CA VAL A 107 -0.26 -1.48 -1.93
C VAL A 107 -1.39 -1.95 -2.85
N THR A 108 -1.38 -1.56 -4.12
CA THR A 108 -2.38 -2.05 -5.08
C THR A 108 -2.26 -3.56 -5.29
N SER A 109 -1.04 -4.11 -5.34
CA SER A 109 -0.81 -5.55 -5.39
C SER A 109 -1.30 -6.26 -4.11
N MET A 110 -1.01 -5.71 -2.93
CA MET A 110 -1.46 -6.25 -1.65
C MET A 110 -2.98 -6.21 -1.50
N ARG A 111 -3.67 -5.21 -2.06
CA ARG A 111 -5.13 -5.17 -2.08
C ARG A 111 -5.73 -6.33 -2.89
N GLU A 112 -5.07 -6.74 -3.97
CA GLU A 112 -5.48 -7.94 -4.72
C GLU A 112 -5.18 -9.21 -3.94
N LEU A 113 -4.07 -9.27 -3.17
CA LEU A 113 -3.85 -10.39 -2.25
C LEU A 113 -4.94 -10.50 -1.18
N ALA A 114 -5.48 -9.37 -0.69
CA ALA A 114 -6.62 -9.44 0.22
C ALA A 114 -7.85 -10.11 -0.43
N ASN A 115 -8.05 -9.92 -1.74
CA ASN A 115 -9.09 -10.63 -2.49
C ASN A 115 -8.76 -12.13 -2.64
N VAL A 116 -7.49 -12.49 -2.84
CA VAL A 116 -7.02 -13.90 -2.84
C VAL A 116 -7.38 -14.58 -1.51
N VAL A 117 -7.09 -13.92 -0.37
CA VAL A 117 -7.44 -14.44 0.96
C VAL A 117 -8.95 -14.61 1.10
N GLU A 118 -9.74 -13.61 0.73
CA GLU A 118 -11.21 -13.66 0.79
C GLU A 118 -11.79 -14.83 -0.02
N HIS A 119 -11.34 -15.02 -1.26
CA HIS A 119 -11.79 -16.14 -2.10
C HIS A 119 -11.32 -17.49 -1.56
N ARG A 120 -10.11 -17.58 -1.00
CA ARG A 120 -9.62 -18.81 -0.36
C ARG A 120 -10.46 -19.18 0.87
N ASP A 121 -10.77 -18.20 1.73
CA ASP A 121 -11.61 -18.42 2.90
C ASP A 121 -13.01 -18.91 2.51
N ASN A 122 -13.57 -18.34 1.44
CA ASN A 122 -14.86 -18.78 0.89
C ASN A 122 -14.77 -20.20 0.28
N ALA A 123 -13.68 -20.52 -0.41
CA ALA A 123 -13.45 -21.87 -0.91
C ALA A 123 -13.40 -22.87 0.25
N ASP A 124 -12.61 -22.60 1.30
CA ASP A 124 -12.52 -23.46 2.49
C ASP A 124 -13.89 -23.64 3.17
N TYR A 125 -14.71 -22.58 3.20
CA TYR A 125 -16.11 -22.68 3.63
C TYR A 125 -16.89 -23.67 2.77
N TYR A 126 -16.93 -23.52 1.45
CA TYR A 126 -17.69 -24.42 0.56
C TYR A 126 -17.18 -25.86 0.59
N ALA A 127 -15.87 -26.07 0.75
CA ALA A 127 -15.28 -27.39 0.93
C ALA A 127 -15.83 -28.09 2.18
N ALA A 128 -16.00 -27.35 3.29
CA ALA A 128 -16.55 -27.90 4.53
C ALA A 128 -18.02 -28.36 4.40
N TYR A 129 -18.76 -27.84 3.41
CA TYR A 129 -20.13 -28.23 3.10
C TYR A 129 -20.25 -29.16 1.89
N TYR A 130 -19.13 -29.63 1.34
CA TYR A 130 -19.07 -30.48 0.14
C TYR A 130 -19.74 -29.84 -1.10
N GLU A 131 -19.73 -28.50 -1.19
CA GLU A 131 -20.24 -27.75 -2.34
C GLU A 131 -19.15 -27.56 -3.41
N GLU A 132 -18.85 -28.63 -4.13
CA GLU A 132 -17.72 -28.70 -5.07
C GLU A 132 -17.73 -27.60 -6.15
N GLU A 133 -18.91 -27.30 -6.73
CA GLU A 133 -19.03 -26.27 -7.77
C GLU A 133 -18.68 -24.87 -7.24
N ASN A 134 -19.19 -24.52 -6.05
CA ASN A 134 -18.92 -23.24 -5.41
C ASN A 134 -17.46 -23.14 -4.95
N TRP A 135 -16.91 -24.21 -4.39
CA TRP A 135 -15.49 -24.31 -4.08
C TRP A 135 -14.62 -24.04 -5.31
N LEU A 136 -14.91 -24.70 -6.45
CA LEU A 136 -14.14 -24.53 -7.68
C LEU A 136 -14.24 -23.11 -8.24
N ASN A 137 -15.42 -22.48 -8.16
CA ASN A 137 -15.61 -21.10 -8.59
C ASN A 137 -14.80 -20.12 -7.75
N GLU A 138 -14.79 -20.28 -6.43
CA GLU A 138 -13.98 -19.45 -5.53
C GLU A 138 -12.47 -19.67 -5.75
N MET A 139 -12.02 -20.91 -5.94
CA MET A 139 -10.60 -21.20 -6.24
C MET A 139 -10.15 -20.54 -7.56
N LYS A 140 -10.99 -20.54 -8.59
CA LYS A 140 -10.71 -19.82 -9.86
C LYS A 140 -10.69 -18.31 -9.69
N ALA A 141 -11.60 -17.76 -8.89
CA ALA A 141 -11.62 -16.33 -8.57
C ALA A 141 -10.36 -15.92 -7.80
N SER A 142 -9.92 -16.76 -6.85
CA SER A 142 -8.67 -16.58 -6.13
C SER A 142 -7.45 -16.59 -7.05
N ASP A 143 -7.37 -17.52 -7.99
CA ASP A 143 -6.28 -17.58 -8.97
C ASP A 143 -6.24 -16.35 -9.89
N ALA A 144 -7.41 -15.88 -10.34
CA ALA A 144 -7.52 -14.64 -11.12
C ALA A 144 -7.05 -13.41 -10.31
N ALA A 145 -7.42 -13.32 -9.03
CA ALA A 145 -6.96 -12.26 -8.14
C ALA A 145 -5.45 -12.34 -7.91
N LEU A 146 -4.87 -13.54 -7.76
CA LEU A 146 -3.44 -13.74 -7.62
C LEU A 146 -2.67 -13.32 -8.87
N ALA A 147 -3.18 -13.65 -10.05
CA ALA A 147 -2.60 -13.18 -11.31
C ALA A 147 -2.63 -11.64 -11.40
N SER A 148 -3.73 -11.01 -10.98
CA SER A 148 -3.84 -9.55 -10.88
C SER A 148 -2.82 -8.96 -9.90
N ALA A 149 -2.66 -9.56 -8.72
CA ALA A 149 -1.69 -9.16 -7.70
C ALA A 149 -0.25 -9.20 -8.24
N ARG A 150 0.13 -10.30 -8.89
CA ARG A 150 1.46 -10.51 -9.48
C ARG A 150 1.78 -9.49 -10.57
N ASN A 151 0.83 -9.19 -11.45
CA ASN A 151 1.01 -8.19 -12.50
C ASN A 151 1.31 -6.81 -11.91
N LYS A 152 0.61 -6.44 -10.83
CA LYS A 152 0.84 -5.16 -10.13
C LYS A 152 2.16 -5.14 -9.36
N LEU A 153 2.53 -6.27 -8.74
CA LEU A 153 3.83 -6.40 -8.07
C LEU A 153 4.99 -6.23 -9.07
N HIS A 154 4.83 -6.75 -10.29
CA HIS A 154 5.82 -6.59 -11.34
C HIS A 154 6.05 -5.12 -11.73
N SER A 155 5.02 -4.28 -11.69
CA SER A 155 5.17 -2.82 -11.86
C SER A 155 6.03 -2.23 -10.75
N ALA A 156 5.73 -2.54 -9.48
CA ALA A 156 6.50 -2.09 -8.33
C ALA A 156 7.97 -2.53 -8.41
N GLN A 157 8.20 -3.80 -8.79
CA GLN A 157 9.54 -4.38 -8.98
C GLN A 157 10.32 -3.66 -10.08
N THR A 158 9.67 -3.39 -11.22
CA THR A 158 10.29 -2.66 -12.34
C THR A 158 10.71 -1.26 -11.90
N ARG A 159 9.84 -0.56 -11.16
CA ARG A 159 10.10 0.80 -10.68
C ARG A 159 11.26 0.86 -9.71
N ILE A 160 11.24 0.03 -8.66
CA ILE A 160 12.28 0.07 -7.63
C ILE A 160 13.64 -0.38 -8.18
N ASN A 161 13.66 -1.32 -9.13
CA ASN A 161 14.89 -1.74 -9.82
C ASN A 161 15.42 -0.67 -10.78
N GLY A 162 14.56 0.22 -11.27
CA GLY A 162 14.93 1.36 -12.10
C GLY A 162 15.52 2.56 -11.34
N VAL A 163 15.57 2.53 -10.01
CA VAL A 163 16.14 3.63 -9.21
C VAL A 163 17.61 3.84 -9.54
N ASN A 164 18.00 5.08 -9.85
CA ASN A 164 19.39 5.48 -9.97
C ASN A 164 19.97 5.75 -8.57
N MET A 165 20.66 4.76 -8.00
CA MET A 165 21.24 4.84 -6.66
C MET A 165 22.25 5.99 -6.48
N ASN A 166 22.84 6.52 -7.55
CA ASN A 166 23.75 7.67 -7.46
C ASN A 166 23.02 8.99 -7.13
N LEU A 167 21.70 9.04 -7.39
CA LEU A 167 20.84 10.18 -7.05
C LEU A 167 20.19 10.02 -5.67
N VAL A 168 20.42 8.91 -4.99
CA VAL A 168 19.85 8.61 -3.67
C VAL A 168 20.85 8.99 -2.58
N PRO A 169 20.46 9.81 -1.58
CA PRO A 169 21.32 10.11 -0.44
C PRO A 169 21.76 8.84 0.29
N LEU A 170 23.02 8.77 0.73
CA LEU A 170 23.59 7.57 1.34
C LEU A 170 22.75 7.01 2.49
N PHE A 171 22.14 7.88 3.30
CA PHE A 171 21.31 7.47 4.44
C PHE A 171 19.96 6.83 4.06
N MET A 172 19.49 7.00 2.82
CA MET A 172 18.24 6.41 2.30
C MET A 172 18.50 5.19 1.39
N GLN A 173 19.76 4.89 1.05
CA GLN A 173 20.06 3.78 0.15
C GLN A 173 19.68 2.43 0.77
N ALA A 174 19.78 2.31 2.10
CA ALA A 174 19.35 1.12 2.82
C ALA A 174 17.85 0.89 2.66
N ASP A 175 17.02 1.92 2.83
CA ASP A 175 15.56 1.84 2.71
C ASP A 175 15.12 1.35 1.32
N ILE A 176 15.80 1.81 0.26
CA ILE A 176 15.52 1.35 -1.11
C ILE A 176 15.93 -0.11 -1.31
N ILE A 177 17.04 -0.55 -0.69
CA ILE A 177 17.48 -1.95 -0.74
C ILE A 177 16.50 -2.84 0.03
N GLU A 178 16.01 -2.39 1.19
CA GLU A 178 15.02 -3.10 1.98
C GLU A 178 13.73 -3.29 1.19
N LEU A 179 13.19 -2.22 0.59
CA LEU A 179 12.00 -2.29 -0.25
C LEU A 179 12.17 -3.24 -1.46
N LYS A 180 13.37 -3.30 -2.06
CA LYS A 180 13.68 -4.29 -3.11
C LYS A 180 13.58 -5.71 -2.60
N VAL A 181 14.12 -5.98 -1.41
CA VAL A 181 14.10 -7.30 -0.79
C VAL A 181 12.66 -7.70 -0.45
N GLU A 182 11.86 -6.80 0.10
CA GLU A 182 10.45 -7.05 0.41
C GLU A 182 9.64 -7.41 -0.84
N ILE A 183 9.78 -6.64 -1.92
CA ILE A 183 9.11 -6.89 -3.20
C ILE A 183 9.53 -8.25 -3.77
N GLU A 184 10.82 -8.60 -3.69
CA GLU A 184 11.31 -9.90 -4.17
C GLU A 184 10.76 -11.06 -3.34
N GLN A 185 10.74 -10.93 -2.01
CA GLN A 185 10.15 -11.94 -1.13
C GLN A 185 8.66 -12.13 -1.43
N MET A 186 7.92 -11.04 -1.64
CA MET A 186 6.52 -11.11 -2.02
C MET A 186 6.32 -11.78 -3.38
N ASN A 187 7.20 -11.54 -4.35
CA ASN A 187 7.17 -12.17 -5.66
C ASN A 187 7.38 -13.69 -5.58
N ILE A 188 8.32 -14.13 -4.74
CA ILE A 188 8.55 -15.55 -4.47
C ILE A 188 7.31 -16.19 -3.86
N LEU A 189 6.71 -15.56 -2.83
CA LEU A 189 5.49 -16.05 -2.19
C LEU A 189 4.33 -16.20 -3.18
N MET A 190 4.06 -15.16 -3.97
CA MET A 190 2.99 -15.20 -4.97
C MET A 190 3.24 -16.23 -6.08
N THR A 191 4.49 -16.44 -6.45
CA THR A 191 4.86 -17.45 -7.47
C THR A 191 4.61 -18.86 -6.93
N ASN A 192 5.01 -19.14 -5.70
CA ASN A 192 4.74 -20.44 -5.06
C ASN A 192 3.23 -20.70 -4.94
N LEU A 193 2.45 -19.70 -4.52
CA LEU A 193 1.00 -19.84 -4.43
C LEU A 193 0.35 -20.11 -5.79
N ALA A 194 0.85 -19.48 -6.86
CA ALA A 194 0.35 -19.73 -8.22
C ALA A 194 0.66 -21.17 -8.68
N GLU A 195 1.81 -21.71 -8.32
CA GLU A 195 2.14 -23.12 -8.60
C GLU A 195 1.23 -24.10 -7.82
N GLU A 196 0.81 -23.73 -6.60
CA GLU A 196 -0.17 -24.50 -5.84
C GLU A 196 -1.54 -24.49 -6.53
N TYR A 197 -2.03 -23.32 -6.94
CA TYR A 197 -3.31 -23.20 -7.66
C TYR A 197 -3.31 -23.95 -8.99
N ALA A 198 -2.20 -23.90 -9.73
CA ALA A 198 -2.06 -24.66 -10.97
C ALA A 198 -2.21 -26.19 -10.77
N LYS A 199 -1.80 -26.73 -9.62
CA LYS A 199 -1.96 -28.16 -9.29
C LYS A 199 -3.38 -28.51 -8.83
N VAL A 200 -4.06 -27.58 -8.16
CA VAL A 200 -5.41 -27.79 -7.63
C VAL A 200 -6.47 -27.65 -8.74
N LEU A 201 -6.21 -26.80 -9.74
CA LEU A 201 -7.13 -26.49 -10.83
C LEU A 201 -6.92 -27.31 -12.11
N SER A 202 -5.90 -28.17 -12.17
CA SER A 202 -5.59 -29.08 -13.29
C SER A 202 -6.33 -30.41 -13.19
#